data_AF-A0A0W8F4H6-F1
#
_entry.id   AF-A0A0W8F4H6-F1
#
_cell.length_a   1.000
_cell.length_b   1.000
_cell.length_c   1.000
_cell.angle_alpha   90.00
_cell.angle_beta   90.00
_cell.angle_gamma   90.00
#
_symmetry.space_group_name_H-M   'P 1'
#
loop_
_entity.id
_entity.type
_entity.pdbx_description
1 polymer ?
#
loop_
_entity_poly.entity_id
_entity_poly.type
_entity_poly.pdbx_seq_one_letter_code
_entity_poly.pdbx_strand_id
1 'polypeptide(L)' 'MMTETGLLKKYSVQGMLLELEKLRKITLADGRVMTTEMTKKQRLILEALDLMRLTSPGG' A
#
# COMPACT_ATOMS: atom_id res chain seq x y z
N MET A 1 -0.84 -16.42 -2.46
CA MET A 1 -1.01 -14.94 -2.33
C MET A 1 -1.32 -14.22 -3.65
N MET A 2 -0.34 -13.82 -4.49
CA MET A 2 -0.62 -12.94 -5.66
C MET A 2 -1.39 -13.60 -6.82
N THR A 3 -1.18 -14.90 -7.02
CA THR A 3 -1.93 -15.69 -8.02
C THR A 3 -3.37 -15.92 -7.57
N GLU A 4 -3.56 -16.24 -6.29
CA GLU A 4 -4.88 -16.47 -5.66
C GLU A 4 -5.76 -15.21 -5.65
N THR A 5 -5.16 -14.03 -5.44
CA THR A 5 -5.88 -12.76 -5.40
C THR A 5 -6.17 -12.18 -6.79
N GLY A 6 -5.71 -12.86 -7.85
CA GLY A 6 -5.89 -12.44 -9.23
C GLY A 6 -5.10 -11.18 -9.62
N LEU A 7 -4.21 -10.69 -8.75
CA LEU A 7 -3.38 -9.51 -9.02
C LEU A 7 -2.55 -9.68 -10.28
N LEU A 8 -1.97 -10.87 -10.48
CA LEU A 8 -1.15 -11.16 -11.66
C LEU A 8 -1.94 -11.18 -12.98
N LYS A 9 -3.28 -11.22 -12.93
CA LYS A 9 -4.13 -11.06 -14.13
C LYS A 9 -4.31 -9.59 -14.53
N LYS A 10 -4.03 -8.65 -13.61
CA LYS A 10 -4.28 -7.21 -13.78
C LYS A 10 -2.99 -6.40 -13.82
N TYR A 11 -1.94 -6.85 -13.14
CA TYR A 11 -0.70 -6.11 -12.97
C TYR A 11 0.51 -7.05 -13.06
N SER A 12 1.60 -6.58 -13.67
CA SER A 12 2.90 -7.23 -13.53
C SER A 12 3.48 -6.97 -12.14
N VAL A 13 4.36 -7.86 -11.67
CA VAL A 13 5.06 -7.68 -10.39
C VAL A 13 5.86 -6.37 -10.40
N GLN A 14 6.61 -6.09 -11.47
CA GLN A 14 7.35 -4.84 -11.60
C GLN A 14 6.41 -3.62 -11.56
N GLY A 15 5.27 -3.68 -12.24
CA GLY A 15 4.30 -2.59 -12.25
C GLY A 15 3.64 -2.33 -10.88
N MET A 16 3.44 -3.38 -10.08
CA MET A 16 2.98 -3.23 -8.69
C MET A 16 4.07 -2.59 -7.82
N LEU A 17 5.32 -3.03 -7.94
CA LEU A 17 6.44 -2.46 -7.17
C LEU A 17 6.65 -0.97 -7.48
N LEU A 18 6.65 -0.59 -8.76
CA LEU A 18 6.74 0.80 -9.19
C LEU A 18 5.58 1.66 -8.68
N GLU A 19 4.38 1.09 -8.55
CA GLU A 19 3.23 1.83 -8.02
C GLU A 19 3.33 2.00 -6.49
N LEU A 20 3.80 0.99 -5.78
CA LEU A 20 3.99 1.01 -4.34
C LEU A 20 5.19 1.88 -3.90
N GLU A 21 6.24 1.98 -4.72
CA GLU A 21 7.39 2.87 -4.47
C GLU A 21 6.98 4.34 -4.35
N LYS A 22 5.89 4.73 -5.01
CA LYS A 22 5.36 6.11 -4.96
C LYS A 22 4.69 6.45 -3.62
N LEU A 23 4.46 5.49 -2.74
CA LEU A 23 3.90 5.75 -1.42
C LEU A 23 4.89 6.60 -0.62
N ARG A 24 4.49 7.82 -0.28
CA ARG A 24 5.31 8.71 0.53
C ARG A 24 4.95 8.57 2.00
N LYS A 25 5.97 8.64 2.84
CA LYS A 25 5.84 8.77 4.28
C LYS A 25 6.45 10.09 4.70
N ILE A 26 5.81 10.76 5.64
CA ILE A 26 6.33 11.97 6.28
C ILE A 26 6.53 11.68 7.77
N THR A 27 7.55 12.31 8.34
CA THR A 27 7.75 12.33 9.79
C THR A 27 7.23 13.67 10.30
N LEU A 28 6.28 13.63 11.22
CA LEU A 28 5.73 14.81 11.86
C LEU A 28 6.72 15.37 12.88
N ALA A 29 6.46 16.60 13.36
CA ALA A 29 7.28 17.24 14.38
C ALA A 29 7.33 16.47 15.71
N ASP A 30 6.31 15.66 16.01
CA ASP A 30 6.24 14.79 17.18
C ASP A 30 6.92 13.42 16.97
N GLY A 31 7.58 13.21 15.83
CA GLY A 31 8.26 11.98 15.48
C GLY A 31 7.35 10.87 14.92
N ARG A 32 6.03 11.08 14.84
CA ARG A 32 5.12 10.11 14.23
C ARG A 32 5.35 10.02 12.72
N VAL A 33 5.32 8.80 12.20
CA VAL A 33 5.41 8.55 10.76
C VAL A 33 4.01 8.35 10.20
N MET A 34 3.62 9.17 9.22
CA MET A 34 2.36 9.05 8.51
C MET A 34 2.61 8.76 7.04
N THR A 35 1.85 7.83 6.47
CA THR A 35 1.75 7.70 5.01
C THR A 35 0.90 8.86 4.47
N THR A 36 1.32 9.49 3.38
CA THR A 36 0.55 10.54 2.70
C THR A 36 -0.64 9.94 1.94
N GLU A 37 -1.33 10.75 1.15
CA GLU A 37 -2.44 10.30 0.31
C GLU A 37 -2.06 9.07 -0.55
N MET A 38 -2.96 8.09 -0.57
CA MET A 38 -2.81 6.82 -1.27
C MET A 38 -3.78 6.77 -2.45
N THR A 39 -3.28 6.40 -3.63
CA THR A 39 -4.12 6.24 -4.82
C THR A 39 -5.05 5.03 -4.69
N LYS A 40 -6.18 5.03 -5.41
CA LYS A 40 -7.07 3.85 -5.49
C LYS A 40 -6.33 2.58 -5.92
N LYS A 41 -5.37 2.70 -6.85
CA LYS A 41 -4.60 1.56 -7.34
C LYS A 41 -3.69 0.99 -6.25
N GLN A 42 -3.00 1.84 -5.51
CA GLN A 42 -2.17 1.43 -4.37
C GLN A 42 -3.03 0.75 -3.30
N ARG A 43 -4.19 1.33 -2.97
CA ARG A 43 -5.14 0.73 -2.01
C ARG A 43 -5.57 -0.67 -2.43
N LEU A 44 -5.98 -0.85 -3.67
CA LEU A 44 -6.41 -2.15 -4.20
C LEU A 44 -5.29 -3.19 -4.17
N ILE A 45 -4.06 -2.80 -4.49
CA ILE A 45 -2.89 -3.70 -4.42
C ILE A 45 -2.66 -4.12 -2.95
N LEU A 46 -2.68 -3.17 -2.00
CA LEU A 46 -2.44 -3.46 -0.59
C LEU A 46 -3.56 -4.27 0.05
N GLU A 47 -4.83 -3.99 -0.26
CA GLU A 47 -5.98 -4.78 0.20
C GLU A 47 -5.92 -6.22 -0.32
N ALA A 48 -5.62 -6.40 -1.62
CA ALA A 48 -5.48 -7.72 -2.22
C ALA A 48 -4.29 -8.51 -1.66
N LEU A 49 -3.29 -7.84 -1.07
CA LEU A 49 -2.17 -8.49 -0.40
C LEU A 49 -2.37 -8.65 1.12
N ASP A 50 -3.53 -8.24 1.66
CA ASP A 50 -3.81 -8.17 3.09
C ASP A 50 -2.77 -7.34 3.89
N LEU A 51 -2.18 -6.33 3.25
CA LEU A 51 -1.15 -5.44 3.81
C LEU A 51 -1.73 -4.15 4.40
N MET A 52 -3.06 -3.98 4.38
CA MET A 52 -3.76 -2.80 4.91
C MET A 52 -3.99 -2.84 6.44
N ARG A 53 -3.43 -3.81 7.18
CA ARG A 53 -3.56 -3.93 8.65
C ARG A 53 -2.77 -2.90 9.48
N LEU A 54 -2.26 -1.81 8.88
CA LEU A 54 -1.37 -0.84 9.54
C LEU A 54 -2.00 0.54 9.88
N THR A 55 -3.32 0.65 9.97
CA THR A 55 -3.95 1.81 10.63
C THR A 55 -5.08 1.36 11.54
N SER A 56 -4.76 0.77 12.69
CA SER A 56 -5.66 0.84 13.83
C SER A 56 -5.75 2.30 14.27
N PRO A 57 -6.94 2.91 14.34
CA PRO A 57 -7.08 4.16 15.05
C PRO A 57 -7.01 3.86 16.56
N GLY A 58 -5.92 4.28 17.21
CA GLY A 58 -5.84 4.39 18.66
C GLY A 58 -5.33 3.16 19.41
N GLY A 59 -4.22 3.38 20.11
CA GLY A 59 -3.80 2.74 21.35
C GLY A 59 -3.11 3.80 22.18
#